data_AF-A0A9P1NPF5-F1
#
_entry.id   AF-A0A9P1NPF5-F1
#
_cell.length_a   1.000
_cell.length_b   1.000
_cell.length_c   1.000
_cell.angle_alpha   90.00
_cell.angle_beta   90.00
_cell.angle_gamma   90.00
#
_symmetry.space_group_name_H-M   'P 1'
#
loop_
_entity.id
_entity.type
_entity.pdbx_description
1 polymer ?
#
loop_
_entity_poly.entity_id
_entity_poly.type
_entity_poly.pdbx_seq_one_letter_code
_entity_poly.pdbx_strand_id
1 'polypeptide(L)'
;MPRPVKVPHVGGHIERLIGRLMGEVHLLSGTTFSDPRQRGEYDAEGRARITQSEFEWWLALQIVGIYHASEHRQLLRPPLAVWEEAIAALPLHRRREPPANDDPLLLDFLPFRTPAVGGQTIQLFNLVYHDPILKHWQVRREKPIVRYDKRDMSQVWVFDDAADRYWPISLRDPIPGRISFWEHQQARQALRAQGYLTVFG
;
A
#
# COMPACT_ATOMS: atom_id res chain seq x y z
N MET A 1 -9.19 -1.98 17.51
CA MET A 1 -8.26 -1.92 18.65
C MET A 1 -6.85 -1.81 18.07
N PRO A 2 -6.09 -0.73 18.34
CA PRO A 2 -4.75 -0.60 17.79
C PRO A 2 -3.81 -1.69 18.35
N ARG A 3 -2.83 -2.12 17.53
CA ARG A 3 -1.81 -3.12 17.89
C ARG A 3 -1.07 -2.67 19.16
N PRO A 4 -0.99 -3.50 20.21
CA PRO A 4 -0.14 -3.22 21.35
C PRO A 4 1.32 -3.14 20.90
N VAL A 5 1.97 -2.01 21.15
CA VAL A 5 3.38 -1.79 20.83
C VAL A 5 4.24 -2.68 21.75
N LYS A 6 5.24 -3.39 21.19
CA LYS A 6 6.20 -4.28 21.91
C LYS A 6 5.65 -5.60 22.50
N VAL A 7 4.71 -6.27 21.82
CA VAL A 7 4.38 -7.68 22.13
C VAL A 7 4.97 -8.58 21.03
N PRO A 8 6.12 -9.26 21.25
CA PRO A 8 6.81 -10.05 20.22
C PRO A 8 5.95 -11.17 19.64
N HIS A 9 5.02 -11.70 20.44
CA HIS A 9 4.25 -12.91 20.13
C HIS A 9 3.17 -12.69 19.06
N VAL A 10 2.82 -11.45 18.71
CA VAL A 10 1.73 -11.15 17.77
C VAL A 10 2.19 -11.14 16.30
N GLY A 11 3.51 -11.14 16.05
CA GLY A 11 4.09 -11.11 14.70
C GLY A 11 4.52 -12.48 14.14
N GLY A 12 4.79 -13.46 15.00
CA GLY A 12 5.49 -14.69 14.61
C GLY A 12 4.80 -15.55 13.54
N HIS A 13 3.46 -15.51 13.46
CA HIS A 13 2.73 -16.20 12.39
C HIS A 13 2.91 -15.53 11.03
N ILE A 14 2.87 -14.19 11.00
CA ILE A 14 3.08 -13.39 9.78
C ILE A 14 4.54 -13.49 9.35
N GLU A 15 5.49 -13.41 10.29
CA GLU A 15 6.92 -13.57 9.99
C GLU A 15 7.24 -14.95 9.42
N ARG A 16 6.62 -16.02 9.94
CA ARG A 16 6.78 -17.38 9.38
C ARG A 16 6.19 -17.51 7.98
N LEU A 17 5.02 -16.92 7.73
CA LEU A 17 4.42 -16.88 6.39
C LEU A 17 5.34 -16.13 5.43
N ILE A 18 5.83 -14.95 5.81
CA ILE A 18 6.79 -14.17 5.01
C ILE A 18 8.03 -15.00 4.71
N GLY A 19 8.60 -15.69 5.72
CA GLY A 19 9.75 -16.56 5.52
C GLY A 19 9.51 -17.67 4.51
N ARG A 20 8.34 -18.33 4.56
CA ARG A 20 7.93 -19.33 3.57
C ARG A 20 7.82 -18.72 2.17
N LEU A 21 7.10 -17.61 2.04
CA LEU A 21 6.92 -16.92 0.76
C LEU A 21 8.26 -16.49 0.16
N MET A 22 9.19 -15.98 0.97
CA MET A 22 10.53 -15.64 0.48
C MET A 22 11.30 -16.84 -0.07
N GLY A 23 11.13 -18.03 0.54
CA GLY A 23 11.67 -19.27 -0.02
C GLY A 23 11.12 -19.57 -1.42
N GLU A 24 9.82 -19.42 -1.63
CA GLU A 24 9.17 -19.60 -2.94
C GLU A 24 9.58 -18.51 -3.94
N VAL A 25 9.72 -17.25 -3.51
CA VAL A 25 10.19 -16.13 -4.35
C VAL A 25 11.60 -16.39 -4.86
N HIS A 26 12.46 -17.02 -4.06
CA HIS A 26 13.81 -17.39 -4.50
C HIS A 26 13.85 -18.50 -5.57
N LEU A 27 12.72 -19.15 -5.88
CA LEU A 27 12.61 -20.07 -7.01
C LEU A 27 12.25 -19.36 -8.33
N LEU A 28 11.85 -18.08 -8.27
CA LEU A 28 11.50 -17.30 -9.47
C LEU A 28 12.76 -16.82 -10.21
N SER A 29 12.66 -16.76 -11.54
CA SER A 29 13.73 -16.21 -12.39
C SER A 29 13.94 -14.72 -12.12
N GLY A 30 15.19 -14.27 -12.02
CA GLY A 30 15.54 -12.89 -11.67
C GLY A 30 15.51 -12.56 -10.18
N THR A 31 15.43 -13.58 -9.30
CA THR A 31 15.51 -13.36 -7.85
C THR A 31 16.83 -12.72 -7.42
N THR A 32 16.77 -11.81 -6.45
CA THR A 32 17.95 -11.36 -5.72
C THR A 32 18.07 -12.22 -4.47
N PHE A 33 19.08 -13.08 -4.42
CA PHE A 33 19.32 -13.93 -3.25
C PHE A 33 19.48 -13.09 -1.98
N SER A 34 19.13 -13.66 -0.83
CA SER A 34 19.17 -12.98 0.47
C SER A 34 20.59 -12.76 1.02
N ASP A 35 21.61 -13.38 0.41
CA ASP A 35 23.03 -13.18 0.74
C ASP A 35 23.80 -12.62 -0.47
N PRO A 36 24.47 -11.45 -0.35
CA PRO A 36 25.35 -10.91 -1.38
C PRO A 36 26.43 -11.89 -1.88
N ARG A 37 26.90 -12.82 -1.02
CA ARG A 37 27.86 -13.87 -1.40
C ARG A 37 27.23 -14.97 -2.26
N GLN A 38 25.96 -15.28 -2.05
CA GLN A 38 25.20 -16.20 -2.91
C GLN A 38 24.86 -15.55 -4.26
N ARG A 39 24.70 -14.23 -4.28
CA ARG A 39 24.47 -13.48 -5.52
C ARG A 39 25.67 -13.54 -6.46
N GLY A 40 26.91 -13.43 -5.96
CA GLY A 40 28.11 -13.57 -6.79
C GLY A 40 28.05 -12.72 -8.09
N GLU A 41 28.25 -13.37 -9.24
CA GLU A 41 28.13 -12.79 -10.60
C GLU A 41 26.72 -12.94 -11.21
N TYR A 42 25.72 -13.36 -10.44
CA TYR A 42 24.37 -13.57 -10.95
C TYR A 42 23.71 -12.24 -11.34
N ASP A 43 23.56 -12.04 -12.65
CA ASP A 43 22.79 -10.95 -13.23
C ASP A 43 21.28 -11.20 -13.04
N ALA A 44 20.73 -10.67 -11.95
CA ALA A 44 19.31 -10.76 -11.64
C ALA A 44 18.46 -9.92 -12.62
N GLU A 45 18.98 -8.78 -13.06
CA GLU A 45 18.26 -7.84 -13.93
C GLU A 45 18.09 -8.44 -15.34
N GLY A 46 19.16 -8.98 -15.93
CA GLY A 46 19.11 -9.66 -17.23
C GLY A 46 18.39 -11.01 -17.21
N ARG A 47 18.10 -11.57 -16.03
CA ARG A 47 17.36 -12.85 -15.86
C ARG A 47 15.93 -12.66 -15.35
N ALA A 48 15.46 -11.43 -15.17
CA ALA A 48 14.07 -11.15 -14.85
C ALA A 48 13.17 -11.56 -16.02
N ARG A 49 12.32 -12.57 -15.80
CA ARG A 49 11.42 -13.13 -16.82
C ARG A 49 9.95 -12.87 -16.54
N ILE A 50 9.64 -12.22 -15.43
CA ILE A 50 8.28 -11.88 -15.01
C ILE A 50 8.18 -10.38 -14.84
N THR A 51 7.05 -9.83 -15.26
CA THR A 51 6.64 -8.45 -14.99
C THR A 51 6.17 -8.31 -13.55
N GLN A 52 6.08 -7.07 -13.06
CA GLN A 52 5.53 -6.79 -11.73
C GLN A 52 4.09 -7.32 -11.59
N SER A 53 3.25 -7.14 -12.60
CA SER A 53 1.86 -7.61 -12.58
C SER A 53 1.76 -9.13 -12.49
N GLU A 54 2.62 -9.86 -13.21
CA GLU A 54 2.70 -11.32 -13.12
C GLU A 54 3.18 -11.78 -11.74
N PHE A 55 4.13 -11.07 -11.14
CA PHE A 55 4.57 -11.34 -9.78
C PHE A 55 3.46 -11.09 -8.75
N GLU A 56 2.72 -9.99 -8.86
CA GLU A 56 1.58 -9.68 -7.98
C GLU A 56 0.51 -10.77 -8.06
N TRP A 57 0.19 -11.23 -9.27
CA TRP A 57 -0.73 -12.35 -9.49
C TRP A 57 -0.22 -13.66 -8.88
N TRP A 58 1.05 -14.00 -9.14
CA TRP A 58 1.68 -15.18 -8.56
C TRP A 58 1.65 -15.13 -7.03
N LEU A 59 1.97 -13.99 -6.42
CA LEU A 59 1.96 -13.80 -4.97
C LEU A 59 0.56 -13.97 -4.39
N ALA A 60 -0.47 -13.43 -5.05
CA ALA A 60 -1.86 -13.61 -4.65
C ALA A 60 -2.26 -15.09 -4.67
N LEU A 61 -1.86 -15.85 -5.69
CA LEU A 61 -2.07 -17.29 -5.76
C LEU A 61 -1.32 -18.05 -4.66
N GLN A 62 -0.08 -17.67 -4.34
CA GLN A 62 0.67 -18.28 -3.24
C GLN A 62 -0.02 -18.08 -1.89
N ILE A 63 -0.55 -16.88 -1.65
CA ILE A 63 -1.21 -16.54 -0.38
C ILE A 63 -2.58 -17.23 -0.32
N VAL A 64 -3.47 -16.93 -1.27
CA VAL A 64 -4.89 -17.33 -1.18
C VAL A 64 -5.07 -18.77 -1.67
N GLY A 65 -4.49 -19.12 -2.81
CA GLY A 65 -4.69 -20.41 -3.47
C GLY A 65 -3.86 -21.56 -2.90
N ILE A 66 -2.68 -21.27 -2.33
CA ILE A 66 -1.78 -22.31 -1.81
C ILE A 66 -1.74 -22.29 -0.29
N TYR A 67 -1.28 -21.20 0.33
CA TYR A 67 -1.07 -21.19 1.78
C TYR A 67 -2.37 -21.38 2.57
N HIS A 68 -3.43 -20.61 2.25
CA HIS A 68 -4.70 -20.69 2.98
C HIS A 68 -5.52 -21.95 2.65
N ALA A 69 -5.29 -22.56 1.49
CA ALA A 69 -5.99 -23.77 1.04
C ALA A 69 -5.26 -25.08 1.38
N SER A 70 -3.96 -25.04 1.66
CA SER A 70 -3.17 -26.22 2.02
C SER A 70 -3.25 -26.53 3.51
N GLU A 71 -3.09 -27.80 3.88
CA GLU A 71 -3.02 -28.21 5.28
C GLU A 71 -1.87 -27.50 6.02
N HIS A 72 -2.20 -26.82 7.11
CA HIS A 72 -1.20 -26.18 7.96
C HIS A 72 -0.79 -27.12 9.09
N ARG A 73 0.51 -27.45 9.19
CA ARG A 73 1.05 -28.46 10.13
C ARG A 73 0.61 -28.31 11.59
N GLN A 74 0.39 -27.09 12.08
CA GLN A 74 -0.08 -26.86 13.46
C GLN A 74 -1.60 -26.99 13.62
N LEU A 75 -2.36 -26.77 12.54
CA LEU A 75 -3.82 -26.84 12.54
C LEU A 75 -4.33 -28.23 12.08
N LEU A 76 -3.46 -28.99 11.39
CA LEU A 76 -3.79 -30.25 10.68
C LEU A 76 -4.97 -30.09 9.71
N ARG A 77 -5.22 -28.84 9.29
CA ARG A 77 -6.35 -28.41 8.47
C ARG A 77 -5.96 -27.16 7.68
N PRO A 78 -6.62 -26.87 6.55
CA PRO A 78 -6.43 -25.61 5.84
C PRO A 78 -6.78 -24.39 6.71
N PRO A 79 -5.93 -23.34 6.76
CA PRO A 79 -6.23 -22.11 7.50
C PRO A 79 -7.58 -21.49 7.13
N LEU A 80 -7.97 -21.55 5.85
CA LEU A 80 -9.26 -21.04 5.38
C LEU A 80 -10.44 -21.75 6.05
N ALA A 81 -10.42 -23.08 6.10
CA ALA A 81 -11.50 -23.87 6.71
C ALA A 81 -11.63 -23.58 8.21
N VAL A 82 -10.51 -23.46 8.92
CA VAL A 82 -10.51 -23.10 10.35
C VAL A 82 -11.06 -21.68 10.57
N TRP A 83 -10.72 -20.75 9.69
CA TRP A 83 -11.25 -19.39 9.73
C TRP A 83 -12.77 -19.35 9.49
N GLU A 84 -13.26 -20.02 8.45
CA GLU A 84 -14.68 -20.07 8.11
C GLU A 84 -15.52 -20.64 9.26
N GLU A 85 -15.06 -21.73 9.88
CA GLU A 85 -15.72 -22.31 11.05
C GLU A 85 -15.71 -21.36 12.25
N ALA A 86 -14.57 -20.70 12.52
CA ALA A 86 -14.46 -19.76 13.62
C ALA A 86 -15.41 -18.58 13.43
N ILE A 87 -15.51 -18.02 12.22
CA ILE A 87 -16.45 -16.94 11.89
C ILE A 87 -17.90 -17.42 11.97
N ALA A 88 -18.20 -18.64 11.49
CA ALA A 88 -19.51 -19.25 11.59
C ALA A 88 -19.93 -19.58 13.03
N ALA A 89 -18.98 -19.75 13.96
CA ALA A 89 -19.25 -19.96 15.38
C ALA A 89 -19.48 -18.63 16.14
N LEU A 90 -19.09 -17.47 15.58
CA LEU A 90 -19.28 -16.19 16.26
C LEU A 90 -20.77 -15.80 16.31
N PRO A 91 -21.24 -15.19 17.42
CA PRO A 91 -22.54 -14.54 17.49
C PRO A 91 -22.66 -13.46 16.40
N LEU A 92 -23.85 -13.31 15.80
CA LEU A 92 -24.08 -12.36 14.69
C LEU A 92 -23.60 -10.94 14.99
N HIS A 93 -23.82 -10.42 16.19
CA HIS A 93 -23.36 -9.09 16.60
C HIS A 93 -21.83 -8.91 16.65
N ARG A 94 -21.06 -10.00 16.60
CA ARG A 94 -19.59 -10.00 16.53
C ARG A 94 -19.06 -10.33 15.14
N ARG A 95 -19.91 -10.81 14.24
CA ARG A 95 -19.55 -10.96 12.83
C ARG A 95 -19.48 -9.57 12.25
N ARG A 96 -18.27 -9.14 11.89
CA ARG A 96 -18.12 -7.98 11.02
C ARG A 96 -18.38 -8.48 9.61
N GLU A 97 -19.44 -7.98 9.00
CA GLU A 97 -19.59 -8.13 7.55
C GLU A 97 -18.37 -7.44 6.90
N PRO A 98 -17.76 -8.07 5.89
CA PRO A 98 -16.85 -7.35 5.01
C PRO A 98 -17.54 -6.05 4.56
N PRO A 99 -16.82 -4.92 4.54
CA PRO A 99 -17.42 -3.68 4.06
C PRO A 99 -18.01 -3.91 2.66
N ALA A 100 -19.22 -3.41 2.43
CA ALA A 100 -19.93 -3.61 1.15
C ALA A 100 -19.21 -2.99 -0.06
N ASN A 101 -18.21 -2.14 0.20
CA ASN A 101 -17.27 -1.62 -0.78
C ASN A 101 -15.85 -1.67 -0.17
N ASP A 102 -14.91 -2.32 -0.84
CA ASP A 102 -13.54 -2.52 -0.34
C ASP A 102 -12.72 -1.22 -0.31
N ASP A 103 -13.13 -0.19 -1.07
CA ASP A 103 -12.34 1.03 -1.27
C ASP A 103 -11.97 1.77 0.03
N PRO A 104 -12.89 2.10 0.95
CA PRO A 104 -12.54 2.91 2.13
C PRO A 104 -11.61 2.18 3.11
N LEU A 105 -11.82 0.86 3.29
CA LEU A 105 -10.97 0.04 4.16
C LEU A 105 -9.56 -0.04 3.61
N LEU A 106 -9.39 -0.23 2.29
CA LEU A 106 -8.07 -0.24 1.66
C LEU A 106 -7.36 1.12 1.82
N LEU A 107 -8.09 2.23 1.70
CA LEU A 107 -7.55 3.57 1.90
C LEU A 107 -7.03 3.80 3.33
N ASP A 108 -7.63 3.19 4.35
CA ASP A 108 -7.16 3.30 5.73
C ASP A 108 -5.74 2.73 5.93
N PHE A 109 -5.33 1.78 5.10
CA PHE A 109 -4.00 1.19 5.12
C PHE A 109 -2.96 1.99 4.32
N LEU A 110 -3.38 2.95 3.48
CA LEU A 110 -2.45 3.80 2.76
C LEU A 110 -1.69 4.73 3.72
N PRO A 111 -0.43 5.07 3.42
CA PRO A 111 0.29 6.09 4.19
C PRO A 111 -0.48 7.42 4.15
N PHE A 112 -0.33 8.22 5.22
CA PHE A 112 -1.03 9.49 5.33
C PHE A 112 -0.12 10.66 5.66
N ARG A 113 -0.59 11.87 5.39
CA ARG A 113 -0.03 13.15 5.82
C ARG A 113 -1.16 14.06 6.30
N THR A 114 -0.80 15.09 7.06
CA THR A 114 -1.73 16.14 7.52
C THR A 114 -1.27 17.52 7.03
N PRO A 115 -1.27 17.78 5.71
CA PRO A 115 -0.85 19.06 5.15
C PRO A 115 -1.85 20.17 5.53
N ALA A 116 -1.39 21.42 5.51
CA ALA A 116 -2.29 22.56 5.55
C ALA A 116 -3.02 22.71 4.21
N VAL A 117 -4.26 23.22 4.26
CA VAL A 117 -5.02 23.57 3.06
C VAL A 117 -4.79 25.05 2.73
N GLY A 118 -4.34 25.33 1.51
CA GLY A 118 -4.22 26.67 0.96
C GLY A 118 -5.33 26.94 -0.05
N GLY A 119 -6.34 27.71 0.33
CA GLY A 119 -7.51 27.97 -0.51
C GLY A 119 -8.30 26.69 -0.75
N GLN A 120 -8.25 26.18 -1.98
CA GLN A 120 -8.85 24.92 -2.40
C GLN A 120 -7.79 23.89 -2.78
N THR A 121 -6.59 24.00 -2.22
CA THR A 121 -5.47 23.12 -2.59
C THR A 121 -4.69 22.56 -1.42
N ILE A 122 -4.12 21.39 -1.68
CA ILE A 122 -3.16 20.71 -0.82
C ILE A 122 -1.88 20.51 -1.61
N GLN A 123 -0.74 20.70 -0.95
CA GLN A 123 0.57 20.41 -1.52
C GLN A 123 1.19 19.20 -0.84
N LEU A 124 1.59 18.20 -1.63
CA LEU A 124 2.32 17.02 -1.18
C LEU A 124 3.41 16.69 -2.19
N PHE A 125 4.65 16.51 -1.72
CA PHE A 125 5.77 16.09 -2.58
C PHE A 125 6.01 16.99 -3.80
N ASN A 126 5.81 18.31 -3.66
CA ASN A 126 5.87 19.28 -4.77
C ASN A 126 4.81 19.06 -5.87
N LEU A 127 3.77 18.27 -5.59
CA LEU A 127 2.56 18.18 -6.38
C LEU A 127 1.46 19.00 -5.72
N VAL A 128 0.62 19.61 -6.54
CA VAL A 128 -0.52 20.40 -6.08
C VAL A 128 -1.80 19.66 -6.44
N TYR A 129 -2.61 19.39 -5.43
CA TYR A 129 -3.92 18.78 -5.55
C TYR A 129 -4.97 19.86 -5.35
N HIS A 130 -6.04 19.82 -6.14
CA HIS A 130 -7.10 20.81 -6.10
C HIS A 130 -8.47 20.14 -6.09
N ASP A 131 -9.32 20.62 -5.20
CA ASP A 131 -10.75 20.38 -5.26
C ASP A 131 -11.48 21.46 -4.42
N PRO A 132 -12.62 22.00 -4.90
CA PRO A 132 -13.42 22.94 -4.12
C PRO A 132 -13.80 22.48 -2.72
N ILE A 133 -13.98 21.17 -2.49
CA ILE A 133 -14.32 20.58 -1.19
C ILE A 133 -13.28 20.90 -0.12
N LEU A 134 -12.02 21.13 -0.51
CA LEU A 134 -10.92 21.43 0.41
C LEU A 134 -11.15 22.72 1.22
N LYS A 135 -12.00 23.63 0.70
CA LYS A 135 -12.41 24.84 1.43
C LYS A 135 -13.04 24.53 2.79
N HIS A 136 -13.67 23.36 2.95
CA HIS A 136 -14.24 22.89 4.22
C HIS A 136 -13.21 22.88 5.35
N TRP A 137 -12.06 22.22 5.15
CA TRP A 137 -10.98 22.18 6.13
C TRP A 137 -10.30 23.53 6.31
N GLN A 138 -10.22 24.34 5.26
CA GLN A 138 -9.67 25.69 5.37
C GLN A 138 -10.52 26.57 6.30
N VAL A 139 -11.84 26.58 6.14
CA VAL A 139 -12.77 27.38 6.95
C VAL A 139 -12.76 26.90 8.40
N ARG A 140 -12.72 25.58 8.63
CA ARG A 140 -12.60 24.98 9.96
C ARG A 140 -11.22 25.18 10.60
N ARG A 141 -10.22 25.64 9.84
CA ARG A 141 -8.80 25.74 10.25
C ARG A 141 -8.23 24.41 10.72
N GLU A 142 -8.67 23.33 10.10
CA GLU A 142 -8.26 21.97 10.41
C GLU A 142 -7.28 21.45 9.36
N LYS A 143 -6.42 20.50 9.76
CA LYS A 143 -5.54 19.80 8.83
C LYS A 143 -6.19 18.46 8.47
N PRO A 144 -6.55 18.23 7.19
CA PRO A 144 -7.15 16.98 6.78
C PRO A 144 -6.16 15.81 6.92
N ILE A 145 -6.69 14.60 7.15
CA ILE A 145 -5.93 13.37 6.94
C ILE A 145 -5.97 13.05 5.45
N VAL A 146 -4.80 13.09 4.82
CA VAL A 146 -4.65 12.86 3.38
C VAL A 146 -3.91 11.56 3.16
N ARG A 147 -4.60 10.57 2.61
CA ARG A 147 -4.06 9.28 2.17
C ARG A 147 -3.52 9.39 0.74
N TYR A 148 -2.44 8.67 0.46
CA TYR A 148 -1.83 8.67 -0.87
C TYR A 148 -1.25 7.28 -1.19
N ASP A 149 -1.30 6.89 -2.46
CA ASP A 149 -0.65 5.67 -2.95
C ASP A 149 0.70 6.02 -3.58
N LYS A 150 1.79 5.42 -3.11
CA LYS A 150 3.12 5.65 -3.70
C LYS A 150 3.26 5.08 -5.10
N ARG A 151 2.37 4.17 -5.52
CA ARG A 151 2.32 3.59 -6.86
C ARG A 151 1.60 4.51 -7.85
N ASP A 152 0.76 5.41 -7.36
CA ASP A 152 -0.04 6.32 -8.17
C ASP A 152 -0.30 7.64 -7.44
N MET A 153 0.46 8.65 -7.79
CA MET A 153 0.39 10.00 -7.22
C MET A 153 -0.62 10.90 -7.93
N SER A 154 -1.37 10.40 -8.92
CA SER A 154 -2.34 11.19 -9.70
C SER A 154 -3.54 11.65 -8.87
N GLN A 155 -3.82 10.95 -7.77
CA GLN A 155 -4.93 11.22 -6.87
C GLN A 155 -4.50 11.00 -5.41
N VAL A 156 -5.12 11.77 -4.52
CA VAL A 156 -5.05 11.56 -3.06
C VAL A 156 -6.46 11.48 -2.50
N TRP A 157 -6.59 10.94 -1.29
CA TRP A 157 -7.89 10.80 -0.64
C TRP A 157 -7.91 11.55 0.68
N VAL A 158 -8.89 12.42 0.85
CA VAL A 158 -9.07 13.22 2.07
C VAL A 158 -10.19 12.65 2.89
N PHE A 159 -9.90 12.25 4.13
CA PHE A 159 -10.93 11.75 5.04
C PHE A 159 -11.74 12.91 5.63
N ASP A 160 -13.06 12.79 5.56
CA ASP A 160 -14.04 13.70 6.15
C ASP A 160 -14.73 13.01 7.32
N ASP A 161 -14.46 13.52 8.52
CA ASP A 161 -14.97 12.99 9.79
C ASP A 161 -16.48 13.16 9.93
N ALA A 162 -17.04 14.25 9.38
CA ALA A 162 -18.46 14.55 9.46
C ALA A 162 -19.29 13.68 8.50
N ALA A 163 -18.73 13.33 7.35
CA ALA A 163 -19.37 12.52 6.34
C ALA A 163 -18.97 11.03 6.36
N ASP A 164 -18.04 10.66 7.25
CA ASP A 164 -17.44 9.33 7.40
C ASP A 164 -17.03 8.71 6.06
N ARG A 165 -16.33 9.50 5.23
CA ARG A 165 -15.92 9.07 3.88
C ARG A 165 -14.62 9.70 3.41
N TYR A 166 -14.05 9.09 2.38
CA TYR A 166 -12.92 9.62 1.63
C TYR A 166 -13.38 10.40 0.40
N TRP A 167 -12.81 11.59 0.22
CA TRP A 167 -12.96 12.40 -0.98
C TRP A 167 -11.73 12.23 -1.89
N PRO A 168 -11.89 11.75 -3.13
CA PRO A 168 -10.80 11.72 -4.08
C PRO A 168 -10.48 13.13 -4.57
N ILE A 169 -9.21 13.53 -4.47
CA ILE A 169 -8.71 14.85 -4.88
C ILE A 169 -7.62 14.61 -5.93
N SER A 170 -7.86 15.07 -7.14
CA SER A 170 -6.93 14.90 -8.25
C SER A 170 -5.84 15.97 -8.25
N LEU A 171 -4.76 15.69 -8.99
CA LEU A 171 -3.77 16.71 -9.32
C LEU A 171 -4.43 17.92 -9.99
N ARG A 172 -4.00 19.12 -9.62
CA ARG A 172 -4.43 20.38 -10.25
C ARG A 172 -4.09 20.38 -11.73
N ASP A 173 -2.89 19.91 -12.06
CA ASP A 173 -2.37 19.78 -13.42
C ASP A 173 -2.24 18.28 -13.73
N PRO A 174 -3.26 17.65 -14.36
CA PRO A 174 -3.28 16.22 -14.59
C PRO A 174 -2.12 15.77 -15.49
N ILE A 175 -1.45 14.70 -15.08
CA ILE A 175 -0.42 14.04 -15.87
C ILE A 175 -1.09 12.91 -16.65
N PRO A 176 -0.78 12.71 -17.94
CA PRO A 176 -1.26 11.55 -18.68
C PRO A 176 -0.78 10.24 -18.03
N GLY A 177 -1.72 9.39 -17.62
CA GLY A 177 -1.42 8.10 -16.99
C GLY A 177 -1.16 8.17 -15.49
N ARG A 178 -0.60 7.08 -14.94
CA ARG A 178 -0.23 6.98 -13.52
C ARG A 178 1.25 7.33 -13.38
N ILE A 179 1.57 8.10 -12.35
CA ILE A 179 2.96 8.40 -11.98
C ILE A 179 3.22 7.93 -10.56
N SER A 180 4.18 7.05 -10.38
CA SER A 180 4.61 6.62 -9.05
C SER A 180 5.41 7.73 -8.34
N PHE A 181 5.48 7.63 -7.02
CA PHE A 181 6.33 8.50 -6.21
C PHE A 181 7.79 8.47 -6.69
N TRP A 182 8.28 7.31 -7.11
CA TRP A 182 9.67 7.14 -7.56
C TRP A 182 9.93 7.79 -8.91
N GLU A 183 9.05 7.61 -9.90
CA GLU A 183 9.15 8.29 -11.20
C GLU A 183 9.13 9.80 -11.02
N HIS A 184 8.24 10.31 -10.16
CA HIS A 184 8.18 11.73 -9.81
C HIS A 184 9.49 12.22 -9.16
N GLN A 185 10.05 11.47 -8.20
CA GLN A 185 11.34 11.81 -7.60
C GLN A 185 12.49 11.82 -8.63
N GLN A 186 12.55 10.82 -9.51
CA GLN A 186 13.59 10.74 -10.54
C GLN A 186 13.46 11.88 -11.55
N ALA A 187 12.25 12.17 -12.05
CA ALA A 187 12.00 13.29 -12.97
C ALA A 187 12.44 14.62 -12.34
N ARG A 188 12.16 14.83 -11.05
CA ARG A 188 12.62 16.02 -10.32
C ARG A 188 14.14 16.07 -10.17
N GLN A 189 14.80 14.95 -9.90
CA GLN A 189 16.26 14.90 -9.83
C GLN A 189 16.89 15.24 -11.19
N ALA A 190 16.35 14.71 -12.28
CA ALA A 190 16.79 15.03 -13.64
C ALA A 190 16.61 16.53 -13.97
N LEU A 191 15.44 17.11 -13.66
CA LEU A 191 15.18 18.54 -13.87
C LEU A 191 16.08 19.43 -13.02
N ARG A 192 16.43 19.02 -11.79
CA ARG A 192 17.42 19.72 -10.95
C ARG A 192 18.81 19.65 -11.56
N ALA A 193 19.24 18.49 -12.03
CA ALA A 193 20.54 18.32 -12.67
C ALA A 193 20.69 19.17 -13.94
N GLN A 194 19.59 19.40 -14.66
CA GLN A 194 19.53 20.25 -15.85
C GLN A 194 19.33 21.75 -15.54
N GLY A 195 19.22 22.14 -14.26
CA GLY A 195 19.08 23.54 -13.85
C GLY A 195 17.67 24.13 -13.96
N TYR A 196 16.65 23.33 -14.30
CA TYR A 196 15.26 23.79 -14.45
C TYR A 196 14.50 23.94 -13.12
N LEU A 197 15.02 23.39 -12.02
CA LEU A 197 14.45 23.53 -10.68
C LEU A 197 15.44 24.28 -9.77
N THR A 198 15.34 25.61 -9.76
CA THR A 198 16.09 26.46 -8.84
C THR A 198 15.69 26.14 -7.40
N VAL A 199 16.68 26.00 -6.52
CA VAL A 199 16.49 25.80 -5.07
C VAL A 199 15.85 27.05 -4.48
N PHE A 200 14.53 27.00 -4.25
CA PHE A 200 13.93 27.88 -3.25
C PHE A 200 13.92 27.08 -1.94
N GLY A 201 14.84 27.47 -1.05
CA GLY A 201 14.94 26.98 0.32
C GLY A 201 13.80 27.48 1.20
#